data_AF-A0A397EXX2-F1
#
_entry.id   AF-A0A397EXX2-F1
#
_cell.length_a   1.000
_cell.length_b   1.000
_cell.length_c   1.000
_cell.angle_alpha   90.00
_cell.angle_beta   90.00
_cell.angle_gamma   90.00
#
_symmetry.space_group_name_H-M   'P 1'
#
loop_
_entity.id
_entity.type
_entity.pdbx_description
1 polymer ?
#
loop_
_entity_poly.entity_id
_entity_poly.type
_entity_poly.pdbx_seq_one_letter_code
_entity_poly.pdbx_strand_id
1 'polypeptide(L)'
;VEPICAHFVGMDFNDCISSYLDFPRKFLRNATYFPPERAMLSQFQALAKHAKADVQAATVEVAQYATYDPASPEIHLLRQLLFDESLASFDYVSWLLVFDWAMAIRDVIAFEGDVGNVHAITSRTNAIGSLVNPLEIPVNVAAYIRYACIYVTTVIISVAALATIYLVLAKGYVEGLNLLEINRVAGIVWIGRTILLVRSLSAIGLLSTEVLTLDVVNTFLWGFQSQITMSSSESNTDKTMRFVKTFLAAGEVSWLGFVLNDIFVVVTQQYTTAYVIKCNFMIWGVSAVLSWVVPATHSATISRECDMPQVDFQLVCRSGTIAIGSFSRFSTLVGLCVGSTVVCYAYERLRRPGLKPPTYDSLLLAASAKYVYFLDPSSAAINGILSVRLTHTFYIFDLKSWRLFVIDETPEMRRQKEAQGAFHLLTAIPLIQ
;
A
#
# COMPACT_ATOMS: atom_id res chain seq x y z
N VAL A 1 4.27 54.13 13.50
CA VAL A 1 5.48 53.48 14.06
C VAL A 1 5.44 53.54 15.58
N GLU A 2 5.12 54.70 16.15
CA GLU A 2 4.86 54.90 17.59
C GLU A 2 4.00 53.83 18.29
N PRO A 3 2.88 53.34 17.73
CA PRO A 3 2.03 52.45 18.51
C PRO A 3 2.54 51.01 18.63
N ILE A 4 3.42 50.54 17.73
CA ILE A 4 3.90 49.16 17.77
C ILE A 4 4.84 48.97 18.96
N CYS A 5 5.73 49.94 19.18
CA CYS A 5 6.69 49.90 20.26
C CYS A 5 6.05 50.17 21.64
N ALA A 6 4.88 50.80 21.67
CA ALA A 6 4.12 51.02 22.90
C ALA A 6 3.58 49.72 23.53
N HIS A 7 3.51 48.62 22.78
CA HIS A 7 3.02 47.32 23.27
C HIS A 7 4.11 46.48 23.96
N PHE A 8 5.39 46.85 23.88
CA PHE A 8 6.49 46.10 24.49
C PHE A 8 6.80 46.63 25.90
N VAL A 9 6.43 45.86 26.93
CA VAL A 9 6.72 46.20 28.33
C VAL A 9 8.20 45.89 28.63
N GLY A 10 8.95 46.89 29.11
CA GLY A 10 10.36 46.72 29.55
C GLY A 10 11.42 46.85 28.45
N MET A 11 11.07 47.34 27.26
CA MET A 11 11.99 47.60 26.14
C MET A 11 12.11 49.10 25.87
N ASP A 12 13.32 49.59 25.62
CA ASP A 12 13.51 50.98 25.20
C ASP A 12 12.88 51.24 23.82
N PHE A 13 12.24 52.40 23.67
CA PHE A 13 11.52 52.75 22.45
C PHE A 13 12.44 52.81 21.23
N ASN A 14 13.67 53.31 21.37
CA ASN A 14 14.63 53.40 20.27
C ASN A 14 15.19 52.02 19.90
N ASP A 15 15.36 51.14 20.88
CA ASP A 15 15.76 49.75 20.66
C ASP A 15 14.69 48.98 19.90
N CYS A 16 13.41 49.19 20.23
CA CYS A 16 12.29 48.61 19.48
C CYS A 16 12.28 49.07 18.01
N ILE A 17 12.41 50.38 17.76
CA ILE A 17 12.42 50.91 16.39
C ILE A 17 13.60 50.34 15.60
N SER A 18 14.81 50.43 16.14
CA SER A 18 16.03 50.03 15.44
C SER A 18 16.10 48.52 15.17
N SER A 19 15.80 47.71 16.19
CA SER A 19 16.03 46.26 16.17
C SER A 19 14.83 45.47 15.66
N TYR A 20 13.59 45.87 16.01
CA TYR A 20 12.39 45.09 15.71
C TYR A 20 11.58 45.61 14.52
N LEU A 21 11.76 46.87 14.12
CA LEU A 21 11.07 47.45 12.96
C LEU A 21 12.01 47.70 11.80
N ASP A 22 13.07 48.47 12.01
CA ASP A 22 13.94 48.91 10.92
C ASP A 22 14.84 47.81 10.39
N PHE A 23 15.41 46.97 11.26
CA PHE A 23 16.27 45.87 10.82
C PHE A 23 15.52 44.84 9.95
N PRO A 24 14.34 44.28 10.36
CA PRO A 24 13.58 43.38 9.49
C PRO A 24 13.09 44.05 8.20
N ARG A 25 12.69 45.33 8.25
CA ARG A 25 12.30 46.08 7.04
C ARG A 25 13.46 46.26 6.07
N LYS A 26 14.65 46.59 6.57
CA LYS A 26 15.88 46.70 5.76
C LYS A 26 16.26 45.35 5.16
N PHE A 27 16.18 44.28 5.96
CA PHE A 27 16.41 42.91 5.48
C PHE A 27 15.43 42.54 4.37
N LEU A 28 14.12 42.68 4.59
CA LEU A 28 13.10 42.35 3.59
C LEU A 28 13.24 43.18 2.31
N ARG A 29 13.64 44.45 2.42
CA ARG A 29 13.87 45.32 1.26
C ARG A 29 15.15 45.03 0.50
N ASN A 30 16.18 44.50 1.15
CA ASN A 30 17.51 44.28 0.55
C ASN A 30 17.81 42.79 0.26
N ALA A 31 16.86 41.90 0.56
CA ALA A 31 17.00 40.47 0.35
C ALA A 31 16.82 40.11 -1.13
N THR A 32 17.82 39.44 -1.72
CA THR A 32 17.77 38.86 -3.09
C THR A 32 16.76 37.71 -3.24
N TYR A 33 16.11 37.29 -2.15
CA TYR A 33 15.10 36.23 -2.13
C TYR A 33 13.78 36.62 -2.81
N PHE A 34 13.58 37.90 -3.13
CA PHE A 34 12.35 38.40 -3.72
C PHE A 34 12.59 39.07 -5.10
N PRO A 35 11.75 38.82 -6.12
CA PRO A 35 11.83 39.47 -7.44
C PRO A 35 11.70 41.00 -7.35
N PRO A 36 12.08 41.77 -8.40
CA PRO A 36 12.35 43.21 -8.33
C PRO A 36 11.36 44.01 -7.45
N GLU A 37 11.95 44.60 -6.40
CA GLU A 37 11.38 45.10 -5.14
C GLU A 37 10.04 45.87 -5.23
N ARG A 38 9.76 46.61 -6.30
CA ARG A 38 8.60 47.53 -6.34
C ARG A 38 7.29 46.88 -6.77
N ALA A 39 7.34 45.87 -7.64
CA ALA A 39 6.13 45.23 -8.16
C ALA A 39 5.52 44.23 -7.15
N MET A 40 6.38 43.50 -6.43
CA MET A 40 5.93 42.55 -5.40
C MET A 40 5.38 43.26 -4.17
N LEU A 41 6.06 44.32 -3.69
CA LEU A 41 5.58 45.09 -2.54
C LEU A 41 4.24 45.77 -2.82
N SER A 42 4.04 46.33 -4.01
CA SER A 42 2.76 46.94 -4.38
C SER A 42 1.65 45.89 -4.48
N GLN A 43 1.96 44.70 -5.02
CA GLN A 43 1.03 43.58 -5.05
C GLN A 43 0.66 43.10 -3.64
N PHE A 44 1.62 42.93 -2.74
CA PHE A 44 1.37 42.53 -1.35
C PHE A 44 0.60 43.59 -0.57
N GLN A 45 0.88 44.87 -0.80
CA GLN A 45 0.08 45.95 -0.22
C GLN A 45 -1.36 45.93 -0.72
N ALA A 46 -1.58 45.65 -2.01
CA ALA A 46 -2.92 45.51 -2.55
C ALA A 46 -3.67 44.31 -1.92
N LEU A 47 -3.01 43.15 -1.83
CA LEU A 47 -3.59 41.96 -1.17
C LEU A 47 -3.87 42.20 0.31
N ALA A 48 -2.97 42.87 1.04
CA ALA A 48 -3.16 43.20 2.44
C ALA A 48 -4.34 44.16 2.66
N LYS A 49 -4.58 45.11 1.74
CA LYS A 49 -5.77 45.98 1.79
C LYS A 49 -7.06 45.19 1.61
N HIS A 50 -7.08 44.24 0.66
CA HIS A 50 -8.23 43.35 0.47
C HIS A 50 -8.48 42.49 1.71
N ALA A 51 -7.45 41.80 2.22
CA ALA A 51 -7.57 40.98 3.42
C ALA A 51 -8.04 41.80 4.64
N LYS A 52 -7.54 43.03 4.82
CA LYS A 52 -8.01 43.93 5.89
C LYS A 52 -9.51 44.22 5.75
N ALA A 53 -9.97 44.55 4.55
CA ALA A 53 -11.39 44.82 4.27
C ALA A 53 -12.27 43.58 4.51
N ASP A 54 -11.82 42.39 4.12
CA ASP A 54 -12.54 41.14 4.33
C ASP A 54 -12.69 40.82 5.83
N VAL A 55 -11.63 41.00 6.62
CA VAL A 55 -11.66 40.80 8.09
C VAL A 55 -12.59 41.82 8.77
N GLN A 56 -12.56 43.08 8.34
CA GLN A 56 -13.46 44.12 8.83
C GLN A 56 -14.93 43.80 8.49
N ALA A 57 -15.19 43.30 7.28
CA ALA A 57 -16.53 42.87 6.86
C ALA A 57 -17.04 41.67 7.68
N ALA A 58 -16.16 40.77 8.10
CA ALA A 58 -16.47 39.66 8.99
C ALA A 58 -16.64 40.07 10.47
N THR A 59 -16.42 41.36 10.81
CA THR A 59 -16.56 41.94 12.15
C THR A 59 -15.84 41.14 13.24
N VAL A 60 -14.66 40.61 12.93
CA VAL A 60 -13.87 39.80 13.86
C VAL A 60 -13.39 40.66 15.03
N GLU A 61 -13.53 40.16 16.26
CA GLU A 61 -13.19 40.89 17.48
C GLU A 61 -12.39 40.04 18.48
N VAL A 62 -11.60 40.73 19.29
CA VAL A 62 -11.05 40.18 20.54
C VAL A 62 -12.06 40.48 21.64
N ALA A 63 -12.53 39.44 22.31
CA ALA A 63 -13.44 39.55 23.44
C ALA A 63 -12.76 39.06 24.73
N GLN A 64 -12.90 39.81 25.82
CA GLN A 64 -12.38 39.43 27.13
C GLN A 64 -13.31 39.90 28.25
N TYR A 65 -13.44 39.10 29.30
CA TYR A 65 -14.10 39.53 30.53
C TYR A 65 -13.11 40.32 31.40
N ALA A 66 -13.53 41.49 31.87
CA ALA A 66 -12.70 42.33 32.74
C ALA A 66 -13.55 43.09 33.76
N THR A 67 -12.91 43.53 34.84
CA THR A 67 -13.47 44.42 35.86
C THR A 67 -12.79 45.79 35.74
N TYR A 68 -13.56 46.89 35.69
CA TYR A 68 -12.97 48.24 35.65
C TYR A 68 -12.29 48.64 36.96
N ASP A 69 -12.78 48.11 38.09
CA ASP A 69 -12.23 48.29 39.42
C ASP A 69 -11.99 46.91 40.06
N PRO A 70 -10.77 46.58 40.53
CA PRO A 70 -10.50 45.34 41.24
C PRO A 70 -11.38 45.11 42.48
N ALA A 71 -11.96 46.18 43.05
CA ALA A 71 -12.87 46.10 44.20
C ALA A 71 -14.35 45.90 43.82
N SER A 72 -14.72 46.04 42.55
CA SER A 72 -16.08 45.84 42.06
C SER A 72 -16.31 44.38 41.63
N PRO A 73 -17.43 43.74 42.03
CA PRO A 73 -17.80 42.42 41.54
C PRO A 73 -18.40 42.42 40.12
N GLU A 74 -18.54 43.59 39.50
CA GLU A 74 -19.16 43.73 38.18
C GLU A 74 -18.21 43.32 37.05
N ILE A 75 -18.56 42.24 36.35
CA ILE A 75 -17.80 41.71 35.22
C ILE A 75 -18.38 42.25 33.93
N HIS A 76 -17.55 42.92 33.13
CA HIS A 76 -17.92 43.45 31.82
C HIS A 76 -17.25 42.64 30.70
N LEU A 77 -17.97 42.46 29.60
CA LEU A 77 -17.40 41.92 28.37
C LEU A 77 -16.82 43.06 27.54
N LEU A 78 -15.49 43.17 27.53
CA LEU A 78 -14.77 44.09 26.66
C LEU A 78 -14.62 43.49 25.27
N ARG A 79 -14.85 44.30 24.25
CA ARG A 79 -14.79 43.89 22.83
C ARG A 79 -13.94 44.90 22.06
N GLN A 80 -13.03 44.40 21.24
CA GLN A 80 -12.21 45.21 20.34
C GLN A 80 -12.23 44.60 18.95
N LEU A 81 -12.80 45.32 17.98
CA LEU A 81 -12.76 44.93 16.58
C LEU A 81 -11.32 44.90 16.08
N LEU A 82 -10.99 43.88 15.30
CA LEU A 82 -9.74 43.85 14.55
C LEU A 82 -9.78 44.94 13.48
N PHE A 83 -8.66 45.65 13.29
CA PHE A 83 -8.53 46.70 12.29
C PHE A 83 -9.51 47.89 12.45
N ASP A 84 -9.89 48.21 13.68
CA ASP A 84 -10.71 49.37 14.00
C ASP A 84 -10.00 50.68 13.63
N GLU A 85 -10.64 51.51 12.81
CA GLU A 85 -10.10 52.80 12.37
C GLU A 85 -9.91 53.79 13.54
N SER A 86 -10.70 53.64 14.61
CA SER A 86 -10.60 54.47 15.81
C SER A 86 -9.35 54.15 16.65
N LEU A 87 -8.79 52.94 16.50
CA LEU A 87 -7.63 52.46 17.23
C LEU A 87 -6.56 51.90 16.29
N ALA A 88 -6.04 52.75 15.39
CA ALA A 88 -4.98 52.39 14.44
C ALA A 88 -3.70 51.84 15.11
N SER A 89 -3.51 52.06 16.41
CA SER A 89 -2.42 51.50 17.20
C SER A 89 -2.49 49.98 17.40
N PHE A 90 -3.69 49.40 17.26
CA PHE A 90 -3.97 47.98 17.41
C PHE A 90 -3.82 47.19 16.09
N ASP A 91 -3.63 47.87 14.95
CA ASP A 91 -3.51 47.24 13.62
C ASP A 91 -2.38 46.20 13.56
N TYR A 92 -1.26 46.45 14.24
CA TYR A 92 -0.15 45.49 14.26
C TYR A 92 -0.52 44.19 14.97
N VAL A 93 -1.17 44.29 16.13
CA VAL A 93 -1.68 43.12 16.89
C VAL A 93 -2.77 42.42 16.08
N SER A 94 -3.64 43.17 15.42
CA SER A 94 -4.65 42.62 14.51
C SER A 94 -4.03 41.78 13.39
N TRP A 95 -2.93 42.24 12.78
CA TRP A 95 -2.20 41.45 11.78
C TRP A 95 -1.59 40.16 12.33
N LEU A 96 -1.06 40.18 13.56
CA LEU A 96 -0.55 38.96 14.21
C LEU A 96 -1.68 37.94 14.45
N LEU A 97 -2.82 38.41 14.93
CA LEU A 97 -4.01 37.58 15.18
C LEU A 97 -4.60 37.00 13.89
N VAL A 98 -4.68 37.80 12.83
CA VAL A 98 -5.14 37.35 11.50
C VAL A 98 -4.15 36.39 10.87
N PHE A 99 -2.85 36.60 11.08
CA PHE A 99 -1.84 35.63 10.62
C PHE A 99 -1.98 34.29 11.35
N ASP A 100 -2.14 34.30 12.68
CA ASP A 100 -2.43 33.07 13.45
C ASP A 100 -3.72 32.38 12.96
N TRP A 101 -4.76 33.15 12.66
CA TRP A 101 -6.01 32.61 12.11
C TRP A 101 -5.81 31.98 10.74
N ALA A 102 -5.11 32.66 9.83
CA ALA A 102 -4.80 32.13 8.50
C ALA A 102 -3.94 30.85 8.55
N MET A 103 -3.13 30.71 9.61
CA MET A 103 -2.30 29.53 9.87
C MET A 103 -3.04 28.41 10.63
N ALA A 104 -4.35 28.54 10.86
CA ALA A 104 -5.17 27.62 11.66
C ALA A 104 -4.62 27.38 13.08
N ILE A 105 -3.92 28.37 13.63
CA ILE A 105 -3.44 28.40 15.02
C ILE A 105 -4.53 28.96 15.94
N ARG A 106 -5.39 29.82 15.40
CA ARG A 106 -6.60 30.35 16.03
C ARG A 106 -7.76 30.14 15.08
N ASP A 107 -8.95 30.12 15.63
CA ASP A 107 -10.21 30.07 14.88
C ASP A 107 -11.02 31.32 15.22
N VAL A 108 -11.96 31.68 14.35
CA VAL A 108 -12.96 32.70 14.62
C VAL A 108 -14.30 32.02 14.79
N ILE A 109 -14.96 32.29 15.91
CA ILE A 109 -16.24 31.68 16.26
C ILE A 109 -17.29 32.80 16.34
N ALA A 110 -18.39 32.62 15.63
CA ALA A 110 -19.57 33.46 15.78
C ALA A 110 -20.46 32.89 16.88
N PHE A 111 -20.61 33.63 17.97
CA PHE A 111 -21.62 33.40 18.98
C PHE A 111 -22.85 34.23 18.61
N GLU A 112 -23.92 33.56 18.23
CA GLU A 112 -25.20 34.20 17.90
C GLU A 112 -26.15 34.05 19.08
N GLY A 113 -26.63 35.17 19.60
CA GLY A 113 -27.53 35.21 20.73
C GLY A 113 -28.69 36.18 20.49
N ASP A 114 -29.71 36.07 21.31
CA ASP A 114 -30.94 36.85 21.27
C ASP A 114 -30.72 38.35 21.55
N VAL A 115 -29.64 38.69 22.26
CA VAL A 115 -29.26 40.09 22.59
C VAL A 115 -28.22 40.65 21.62
N GLY A 116 -27.49 39.80 20.90
CA GLY A 116 -26.47 40.23 19.95
C GLY A 116 -25.49 39.12 19.57
N ASN A 117 -24.63 39.43 18.61
CA ASN A 117 -23.64 38.52 18.07
C ASN A 117 -22.22 38.94 18.48
N VAL A 118 -21.36 37.96 18.72
CA VAL A 118 -19.95 38.14 19.08
C VAL A 118 -19.11 37.26 18.16
N HIS A 119 -18.27 37.86 17.32
CA HIS A 119 -17.38 37.12 16.40
C HIS A 119 -15.98 37.05 16.97
N ALA A 120 -15.80 36.23 18.01
CA ALA A 120 -14.56 36.21 18.79
C ALA A 120 -13.48 35.36 18.12
N ILE A 121 -12.26 35.90 18.05
CA ILE A 121 -11.07 35.10 17.78
C ILE A 121 -10.67 34.29 19.02
N THR A 122 -10.41 33.00 18.85
CA THR A 122 -10.06 32.10 19.96
C THR A 122 -8.67 32.37 20.50
N SER A 123 -8.40 31.88 21.70
CA SER A 123 -7.03 31.72 22.20
C SER A 123 -6.23 30.83 21.26
N ARG A 124 -4.91 30.98 21.28
CA ARG A 124 -4.01 30.09 20.53
C ARG A 124 -4.31 28.63 20.86
N THR A 125 -4.68 27.86 19.86
CA THR A 125 -4.92 26.43 19.98
C THR A 125 -3.65 25.71 19.53
N ASN A 126 -3.05 24.93 20.42
CA ASN A 126 -1.94 24.07 20.01
C ASN A 126 -2.52 22.83 19.33
N ALA A 127 -1.92 22.39 18.23
CA ALA A 127 -2.26 21.11 17.63
C ALA A 127 -1.96 19.99 18.65
N ILE A 128 -3.01 19.48 19.30
CA ILE A 128 -2.88 18.32 20.18
C ILE A 128 -2.81 17.11 19.26
N GLY A 129 -1.62 16.52 19.15
CA GLY A 129 -1.47 15.22 18.52
C GLY A 129 -2.25 14.19 19.33
N SER A 130 -3.37 13.70 18.80
CA SER A 130 -4.00 12.50 19.34
C SER A 130 -3.25 11.29 18.80
N LEU A 131 -2.83 10.38 19.69
CA LEU A 131 -2.30 9.10 19.23
C LEU A 131 -3.43 8.32 18.55
N VAL A 132 -3.23 7.96 17.28
CA VAL A 132 -4.16 7.09 16.57
C VAL A 132 -4.28 5.78 17.37
N ASN A 133 -5.51 5.33 17.59
CA ASN A 133 -5.77 4.13 18.34
C ASN A 133 -5.03 2.95 17.69
N PRO A 134 -4.06 2.31 18.38
CA PRO A 134 -3.28 1.22 17.79
C PRO A 134 -4.12 -0.02 17.50
N LEU A 135 -5.31 -0.14 18.09
CA LEU A 135 -6.27 -1.21 17.78
C LEU A 135 -7.01 -0.96 16.45
N GLU A 136 -7.09 0.29 15.97
CA GLU A 136 -7.72 0.64 14.69
C GLU A 136 -6.79 0.41 13.50
N ILE A 137 -5.47 0.37 13.73
CA ILE A 137 -4.48 0.07 12.70
C ILE A 137 -4.03 -1.39 12.85
N PRO A 138 -4.43 -2.32 11.97
CA PRO A 138 -4.09 -3.74 12.08
C PRO A 138 -2.64 -4.05 11.66
N VAL A 139 -1.67 -3.39 12.29
CA VAL A 139 -0.22 -3.51 12.00
C VAL A 139 0.26 -4.95 12.19
N ASN A 140 -0.27 -5.63 13.20
CA ASN A 140 -0.05 -7.04 13.48
C ASN A 140 -0.49 -7.94 12.31
N VAL A 141 -1.71 -7.76 11.78
CA VAL A 141 -2.19 -8.54 10.62
C VAL A 141 -1.32 -8.29 9.39
N ALA A 142 -1.00 -7.02 9.11
CA ALA A 142 -0.12 -6.65 8.01
C ALA A 142 1.28 -7.30 8.15
N ALA A 143 1.82 -7.34 9.37
CA ALA A 143 3.09 -8.01 9.66
C ALA A 143 3.01 -9.52 9.40
N TYR A 144 1.97 -10.21 9.86
CA TYR A 144 1.78 -11.64 9.58
C TYR A 144 1.69 -11.93 8.08
N ILE A 145 0.92 -11.15 7.33
CA ILE A 145 0.81 -11.29 5.86
C ILE A 145 2.19 -11.06 5.22
N ARG A 146 2.93 -10.03 5.65
CA ARG A 146 4.29 -9.77 5.16
C ARG A 146 5.22 -10.95 5.44
N TYR A 147 5.23 -11.50 6.65
CA TYR A 147 6.05 -12.66 6.99
C TYR A 147 5.65 -13.90 6.17
N ALA A 148 4.36 -14.13 5.95
CA ALA A 148 3.88 -15.20 5.07
C ALA A 148 4.40 -15.02 3.63
N CYS A 149 4.37 -13.79 3.09
CA CYS A 149 4.91 -13.50 1.77
C CYS A 149 6.44 -13.70 1.70
N ILE A 150 7.18 -13.27 2.72
CA ILE A 150 8.63 -13.52 2.81
C ILE A 150 8.92 -15.02 2.85
N TYR A 151 8.20 -15.76 3.70
CA TYR A 151 8.32 -17.22 3.79
C TYR A 151 8.10 -17.89 2.44
N VAL A 152 7.02 -17.56 1.72
CA VAL A 152 6.75 -18.11 0.38
C VAL A 152 7.92 -17.84 -0.56
N THR A 153 8.39 -16.59 -0.64
CA THR A 153 9.49 -16.22 -1.52
C THR A 153 10.78 -16.96 -1.18
N THR A 154 11.12 -17.05 0.10
CA THR A 154 12.32 -17.77 0.58
C THR A 154 12.26 -19.25 0.22
N VAL A 155 11.11 -19.92 0.44
CA VAL A 155 10.96 -21.34 0.11
C VAL A 155 11.07 -21.57 -1.40
N ILE A 156 10.41 -20.77 -2.24
CA ILE A 156 10.53 -20.89 -3.70
C ILE A 156 11.99 -20.71 -4.15
N ILE A 157 12.72 -19.73 -3.59
CA ILE A 157 14.15 -19.53 -3.89
C ILE A 157 14.98 -20.75 -3.46
N SER A 158 14.73 -21.30 -2.27
CA SER A 158 15.43 -22.50 -1.80
C SER A 158 15.17 -23.72 -2.69
N VAL A 159 13.92 -23.94 -3.12
CA VAL A 159 13.56 -25.02 -4.04
C VAL A 159 14.18 -24.81 -5.41
N ALA A 160 14.21 -23.56 -5.92
CA ALA A 160 14.87 -23.22 -7.17
C ALA A 160 16.37 -23.51 -7.11
N ALA A 161 17.04 -23.13 -6.02
CA ALA A 161 18.44 -23.43 -5.79
C ALA A 161 18.69 -24.94 -5.74
N LEU A 162 17.85 -25.69 -5.04
CA LEU A 162 17.93 -27.15 -4.97
C LEU A 162 17.73 -27.82 -6.34
N ALA A 163 16.71 -27.40 -7.09
CA ALA A 163 16.45 -27.91 -8.44
C ALA A 163 17.63 -27.61 -9.40
N THR A 164 18.28 -26.44 -9.23
CA THR A 164 19.48 -26.04 -9.98
C THR A 164 20.69 -26.90 -9.61
N ILE A 165 20.87 -27.23 -8.33
CA ILE A 165 21.93 -28.16 -7.89
C ILE A 165 21.73 -29.53 -8.54
N TYR A 166 20.49 -30.06 -8.51
CA TYR A 166 20.17 -31.32 -9.18
C TYR A 166 20.39 -31.26 -10.69
N LEU A 167 20.11 -30.12 -11.33
CA LEU A 167 20.32 -29.92 -12.76
C LEU A 167 21.81 -30.02 -13.12
N VAL A 168 22.67 -29.38 -12.32
CA VAL A 168 24.13 -29.42 -12.49
C VAL A 168 24.67 -30.83 -12.23
N LEU A 169 24.22 -31.50 -11.17
CA LEU A 169 24.61 -32.87 -10.85
C LEU A 169 24.17 -33.86 -11.94
N ALA A 170 23.01 -33.63 -12.56
CA ALA A 170 22.50 -34.40 -13.70
C ALA A 170 23.13 -34.00 -15.04
N LYS A 171 24.15 -33.12 -15.05
CA LYS A 171 24.87 -32.63 -16.25
C LYS A 171 23.94 -31.99 -17.31
N GLY A 172 22.82 -31.40 -16.88
CA GLY A 172 21.85 -30.76 -17.77
C GLY A 172 20.87 -31.70 -18.48
N TYR A 173 20.88 -33.02 -18.20
CA TYR A 173 19.91 -33.96 -18.76
C TYR A 173 18.57 -33.90 -18.01
N VAL A 174 17.85 -32.78 -18.15
CA VAL A 174 16.59 -32.46 -17.46
C VAL A 174 15.61 -31.80 -18.43
N GLU A 175 14.32 -32.07 -18.26
CA GLU A 175 13.25 -31.39 -19.00
C GLU A 175 13.06 -29.95 -18.50
N GLY A 176 13.71 -28.99 -19.17
CA GLY A 176 13.73 -27.58 -18.75
C GLY A 176 12.35 -26.91 -18.66
N LEU A 177 11.36 -27.39 -19.43
CA LEU A 177 9.98 -26.88 -19.34
C LEU A 177 9.34 -27.15 -17.97
N ASN A 178 9.73 -28.23 -17.28
CA ASN A 178 9.24 -28.53 -15.94
C ASN A 178 9.79 -27.54 -14.89
N LEU A 179 10.94 -26.92 -15.16
CA LEU A 179 11.50 -25.88 -14.28
C LEU A 179 10.65 -24.60 -14.28
N LEU A 180 9.94 -24.32 -15.38
CA LEU A 180 9.04 -23.17 -15.48
C LEU A 180 7.75 -23.36 -14.65
N GLU A 181 7.44 -24.60 -14.26
CA GLU A 181 6.28 -24.95 -13.43
C GLU A 181 6.59 -24.86 -11.92
N ILE A 182 7.75 -24.30 -11.54
CA ILE A 182 8.18 -24.22 -10.14
C ILE A 182 7.16 -23.54 -9.24
N ASN A 183 6.63 -22.38 -9.65
CA ASN A 183 5.67 -21.65 -8.82
C ASN A 183 4.42 -22.50 -8.56
N ARG A 184 3.90 -23.15 -9.60
CA ARG A 184 2.70 -23.97 -9.49
C ARG A 184 2.92 -25.21 -8.63
N VAL A 185 3.94 -26.01 -8.94
CA VAL A 185 4.15 -27.33 -8.29
C VAL A 185 4.84 -27.15 -6.95
N ALA A 186 5.99 -26.46 -6.90
CA ALA A 186 6.72 -26.29 -5.65
C ALA A 186 5.91 -25.47 -4.64
N GLY A 187 5.14 -24.49 -5.09
CA GLY A 187 4.28 -23.72 -4.21
C GLY A 187 3.29 -24.60 -3.46
N ILE A 188 2.55 -25.46 -4.15
CA ILE A 188 1.56 -26.33 -3.50
C ILE A 188 2.24 -27.34 -2.58
N VAL A 189 3.35 -27.94 -3.02
CA VAL A 189 4.00 -29.05 -2.32
C VAL A 189 4.81 -28.59 -1.09
N TRP A 190 5.59 -27.51 -1.22
CA TRP A 190 6.52 -27.08 -0.18
C TRP A 190 5.94 -26.06 0.80
N ILE A 191 4.89 -25.34 0.39
CA ILE A 191 4.34 -24.21 1.14
C ILE A 191 2.92 -24.51 1.61
N GLY A 192 2.12 -25.11 0.72
CA GLY A 192 0.75 -25.49 1.00
C GLY A 192 -0.27 -24.42 0.64
N ARG A 193 -1.52 -24.87 0.50
CA ARG A 193 -2.64 -24.09 -0.05
C ARG A 193 -2.98 -22.85 0.77
N THR A 194 -2.96 -22.95 2.10
CA THR A 194 -3.42 -21.89 3.01
C THR A 194 -2.52 -20.64 2.93
N ILE A 195 -1.20 -20.83 2.97
CA ILE A 195 -0.25 -19.72 2.92
C ILE A 195 -0.22 -19.10 1.52
N LEU A 196 -0.34 -19.91 0.47
CA LEU A 196 -0.48 -19.42 -0.90
C LEU A 196 -1.77 -18.61 -1.10
N LEU A 197 -2.87 -19.03 -0.47
CA LEU A 197 -4.13 -18.28 -0.49
C LEU A 197 -3.94 -16.90 0.16
N VAL A 198 -3.31 -16.83 1.35
CA VAL A 198 -3.00 -15.55 2.01
C VAL A 198 -2.15 -14.66 1.11
N ARG A 199 -1.11 -15.21 0.48
CA ARG A 199 -0.27 -14.47 -0.46
C ARG A 199 -1.08 -13.92 -1.63
N SER A 200 -1.92 -14.75 -2.26
CA SER A 200 -2.77 -14.34 -3.38
C SER A 200 -3.76 -13.24 -3.00
N LEU A 201 -4.42 -13.35 -1.84
CA LEU A 201 -5.36 -12.35 -1.35
C LEU A 201 -4.67 -11.04 -1.01
N SER A 202 -3.44 -11.08 -0.50
CA SER A 202 -2.64 -9.87 -0.26
C SER A 202 -2.30 -9.15 -1.57
N ALA A 203 -1.97 -9.89 -2.64
CA ALA A 203 -1.71 -9.32 -3.96
C ALA A 203 -2.96 -8.72 -4.59
N ILE A 204 -4.10 -9.42 -4.49
CA ILE A 204 -5.41 -8.90 -4.94
C ILE A 204 -5.78 -7.64 -4.15
N GLY A 205 -5.55 -7.64 -2.84
CA GLY A 205 -5.72 -6.47 -1.97
C GLY A 205 -4.88 -5.30 -2.45
N LEU A 206 -3.58 -5.50 -2.64
CA LEU A 206 -2.65 -4.47 -3.14
C LEU A 206 -3.07 -3.93 -4.51
N LEU A 207 -3.46 -4.79 -5.45
CA LEU A 207 -3.97 -4.37 -6.76
C LEU A 207 -5.33 -3.70 -6.69
N SER A 208 -6.07 -3.84 -5.58
CA SER A 208 -7.37 -3.21 -5.35
C SER A 208 -7.29 -1.91 -4.54
N THR A 209 -6.08 -1.55 -4.09
CA THR A 209 -5.80 -0.36 -3.30
C THR A 209 -4.88 0.60 -4.03
N GLU A 210 -5.08 1.89 -3.82
CA GLU A 210 -4.13 2.92 -4.22
C GLU A 210 -3.17 3.25 -3.06
N VAL A 211 -1.89 3.46 -3.38
CA VAL A 211 -0.90 3.94 -2.41
C VAL A 211 -1.02 5.46 -2.33
N LEU A 212 -1.39 5.97 -1.15
CA LEU A 212 -1.36 7.39 -0.83
C LEU A 212 -0.12 7.71 0.00
N THR A 213 0.58 8.77 -0.38
CA THR A 213 1.70 9.30 0.40
C THR A 213 1.30 10.63 1.02
N LEU A 214 1.55 10.81 2.32
CA LEU A 214 1.36 12.10 2.97
C LEU A 214 2.58 12.96 2.67
N ASP A 215 2.38 14.04 1.91
CA ASP A 215 3.45 14.94 1.49
C ASP A 215 3.11 16.40 1.84
N VAL A 216 4.14 17.24 1.88
CA VAL A 216 4.04 18.65 2.21
C VAL A 216 3.60 19.41 0.95
N VAL A 217 2.31 19.79 0.88
CA VAL A 217 1.72 20.51 -0.27
C VAL A 217 2.21 21.96 -0.32
N ASN A 218 2.41 22.59 0.84
CA ASN A 218 3.12 23.85 1.01
C ASN A 218 3.88 23.85 2.36
N THR A 219 4.70 24.87 2.63
CA THR A 219 5.55 24.97 3.85
C THR A 219 4.87 24.62 5.19
N PHE A 220 3.52 24.68 5.27
CA PHE A 220 2.75 24.43 6.48
C PHE A 220 1.56 23.46 6.32
N LEU A 221 1.28 22.96 5.11
CA LEU A 221 0.13 22.09 4.81
C LEU A 221 0.58 20.71 4.38
N TRP A 222 0.10 19.69 5.10
CA TRP A 222 0.25 18.29 4.73
C TRP A 222 -0.99 17.83 3.97
N GLY A 223 -0.78 17.12 2.86
CA GLY A 223 -1.85 16.57 2.03
C GLY A 223 -1.54 15.16 1.60
N PHE A 224 -2.59 14.34 1.48
CA PHE A 224 -2.46 13.03 0.86
C PHE A 224 -2.35 13.21 -0.65
N GLN A 225 -1.19 12.83 -1.18
CA GLN A 225 -0.95 12.86 -2.61
C GLN A 225 -1.13 11.46 -3.18
N SER A 226 -1.93 11.38 -4.24
CA SER A 226 -2.10 10.14 -4.98
C SER A 226 -0.88 9.90 -5.88
N GLN A 227 -0.41 8.66 -5.93
CA GLN A 227 0.70 8.27 -6.79
C GLN A 227 0.34 8.47 -8.28
N ILE A 228 -0.94 8.45 -8.65
CA ILE A 228 -1.40 8.72 -10.01
C ILE A 228 -1.27 10.21 -10.33
N THR A 229 -1.58 11.12 -9.41
CA THR A 229 -1.40 12.58 -9.64
C THR A 229 0.07 13.01 -9.73
N MET A 230 1.01 12.28 -9.11
CA MET A 230 2.45 12.53 -9.29
C MET A 230 2.96 12.16 -10.69
N SER A 231 2.19 11.42 -11.50
CA SER A 231 2.63 10.97 -12.82
C SER A 231 2.76 12.08 -13.87
N SER A 232 2.25 13.28 -13.58
CA SER A 232 2.36 14.45 -14.47
C SER A 232 3.77 15.04 -14.52
N SER A 233 4.59 14.83 -13.48
CA SER A 233 6.00 15.24 -13.41
C SER A 233 7.00 14.08 -13.36
N GLU A 234 6.54 12.83 -13.52
CA GLU A 234 7.40 11.64 -13.42
C GLU A 234 8.32 11.45 -14.65
N SER A 235 9.57 11.05 -14.37
CA SER A 235 10.53 10.56 -15.36
C SER A 235 10.01 9.30 -16.07
N ASN A 236 10.47 9.06 -17.30
CA ASN A 236 10.14 7.85 -18.06
C ASN A 236 10.54 6.56 -17.32
N THR A 237 11.58 6.62 -16.48
CA THR A 237 12.06 5.49 -15.68
C THR A 237 11.04 5.09 -14.61
N ASP A 238 10.44 6.07 -13.93
CA ASP A 238 9.49 5.84 -12.83
C ASP A 238 8.17 5.26 -13.33
N LYS A 239 7.70 5.76 -14.48
CA LYS A 239 6.54 5.20 -15.20
C LYS A 239 6.77 3.74 -15.55
N THR A 240 7.93 3.42 -16.13
CA THR A 240 8.28 2.04 -16.50
C THR A 240 8.32 1.13 -15.27
N MET A 241 8.93 1.58 -14.18
CA MET A 241 8.98 0.84 -12.92
C MET A 241 7.59 0.55 -12.36
N ARG A 242 6.65 1.50 -12.44
CA ARG A 242 5.26 1.32 -12.02
C ARG A 242 4.55 0.24 -12.84
N PHE A 243 4.71 0.25 -14.16
CA PHE A 243 4.14 -0.79 -15.03
C PHE A 243 4.72 -2.16 -14.72
N VAL A 244 6.04 -2.27 -14.52
CA VAL A 244 6.71 -3.52 -14.15
C VAL A 244 6.22 -4.03 -12.81
N LYS A 245 6.12 -3.17 -11.78
CA LYS A 245 5.58 -3.56 -10.47
C LYS A 245 4.14 -4.07 -10.57
N THR A 246 3.30 -3.42 -11.37
CA THR A 246 1.91 -3.85 -11.60
C THR A 246 1.85 -5.21 -12.31
N PHE A 247 2.70 -5.42 -13.31
CA PHE A 247 2.80 -6.68 -14.04
C PHE A 247 3.25 -7.85 -13.16
N LEU A 248 4.23 -7.61 -12.29
CA LEU A 248 4.71 -8.58 -11.30
C LEU A 248 3.63 -8.87 -10.25
N ALA A 249 2.98 -7.83 -9.72
CA ALA A 249 1.87 -7.98 -8.78
C ALA A 249 0.68 -8.74 -9.37
N ALA A 250 0.38 -8.54 -10.66
CA ALA A 250 -0.61 -9.34 -11.39
C ALA A 250 -0.21 -10.83 -11.44
N GLY A 251 1.09 -11.14 -11.54
CA GLY A 251 1.58 -12.52 -11.47
C GLY A 251 1.36 -13.17 -10.10
N GLU A 252 1.34 -12.37 -9.03
CA GLU A 252 1.03 -12.85 -7.68
C GLU A 252 -0.46 -13.19 -7.49
N VAL A 253 -1.36 -12.69 -8.36
CA VAL A 253 -2.78 -13.10 -8.36
C VAL A 253 -2.94 -14.57 -8.80
N SER A 254 -2.04 -15.05 -9.67
CA SER A 254 -2.07 -16.43 -10.17
C SER A 254 -1.96 -17.51 -9.09
N TRP A 255 -1.42 -17.19 -7.92
CA TRP A 255 -1.40 -18.10 -6.77
C TRP A 255 -2.80 -18.57 -6.39
N LEU A 256 -3.82 -17.71 -6.49
CA LEU A 256 -5.21 -18.11 -6.25
C LEU A 256 -5.65 -19.14 -7.30
N GLY A 257 -5.29 -18.94 -8.57
CA GLY A 257 -5.53 -19.89 -9.64
C GLY A 257 -4.90 -21.26 -9.35
N PHE A 258 -3.65 -21.30 -8.87
CA PHE A 258 -3.01 -22.57 -8.49
C PHE A 258 -3.73 -23.28 -7.35
N VAL A 259 -4.13 -22.55 -6.30
CA VAL A 259 -4.89 -23.11 -5.18
C VAL A 259 -6.25 -23.66 -5.64
N LEU A 260 -6.99 -22.90 -6.46
CA LEU A 260 -8.28 -23.34 -6.99
C LEU A 260 -8.13 -24.58 -7.87
N ASN A 261 -7.15 -24.60 -8.77
CA ASN A 261 -6.90 -25.73 -9.65
C ASN A 261 -6.55 -27.00 -8.86
N ASP A 262 -5.79 -26.87 -7.77
CA ASP A 262 -5.42 -27.99 -6.90
C ASP A 262 -6.58 -28.50 -6.03
N ILE A 263 -7.50 -27.63 -5.63
CA ILE A 263 -8.73 -28.03 -4.95
C ILE A 263 -9.68 -28.73 -5.94
N PHE A 264 -9.84 -28.15 -7.13
CA PHE A 264 -10.76 -28.66 -8.15
C PHE A 264 -10.22 -29.84 -8.95
N VAL A 265 -8.95 -30.24 -8.78
CA VAL A 265 -8.37 -31.40 -9.47
C VAL A 265 -9.18 -32.68 -9.27
N VAL A 266 -9.85 -32.83 -8.12
CA VAL A 266 -10.74 -33.96 -7.81
C VAL A 266 -11.93 -34.04 -8.78
N VAL A 267 -12.42 -32.87 -9.23
CA VAL A 267 -13.54 -32.72 -10.15
C VAL A 267 -13.07 -32.66 -11.59
N THR A 268 -12.02 -31.89 -11.88
CA THR A 268 -11.54 -31.67 -13.24
C THR A 268 -10.66 -32.80 -13.77
N GLN A 269 -10.08 -33.61 -12.88
CA GLN A 269 -9.35 -34.86 -13.15
C GLN A 269 -8.38 -34.72 -14.33
N GLN A 270 -8.53 -35.54 -15.37
CA GLN A 270 -7.65 -35.58 -16.54
C GLN A 270 -7.60 -34.28 -17.34
N TYR A 271 -8.60 -33.40 -17.22
CA TYR A 271 -8.62 -32.10 -17.91
C TYR A 271 -7.69 -31.08 -17.25
N THR A 272 -7.35 -31.27 -15.96
CA THR A 272 -6.55 -30.32 -15.17
C THR A 272 -5.23 -29.99 -15.87
N THR A 273 -4.49 -31.01 -16.34
CA THR A 273 -3.21 -30.81 -17.02
C THR A 273 -3.36 -30.04 -18.35
N ALA A 274 -4.52 -30.10 -19.00
CA ALA A 274 -4.77 -29.46 -20.29
C ALA A 274 -5.12 -27.97 -20.16
N TYR A 275 -5.86 -27.58 -19.11
CA TYR A 275 -6.37 -26.21 -18.98
C TYR A 275 -5.52 -25.32 -18.05
N VAL A 276 -4.76 -25.88 -17.10
CA VAL A 276 -4.14 -25.08 -16.04
C VAL A 276 -3.14 -24.04 -16.56
N ILE A 277 -2.31 -24.38 -17.55
CA ILE A 277 -1.36 -23.41 -18.14
C ILE A 277 -2.12 -22.24 -18.78
N LYS A 278 -3.21 -22.54 -19.51
CA LYS A 278 -4.04 -21.52 -20.19
C LYS A 278 -4.75 -20.63 -19.17
N CYS A 279 -5.30 -21.24 -18.13
CA CYS A 279 -5.94 -20.53 -17.02
C CYS A 279 -4.93 -19.59 -16.35
N ASN A 280 -3.70 -20.04 -16.10
CA ASN A 280 -2.67 -19.19 -15.49
C ASN A 280 -2.32 -17.97 -16.35
N PHE A 281 -2.10 -18.15 -17.66
CA PHE A 281 -1.83 -17.02 -18.56
C PHE A 281 -3.04 -16.07 -18.68
N MET A 282 -4.26 -16.61 -18.65
CA MET A 282 -5.48 -15.81 -18.66
C MET A 282 -5.60 -14.97 -17.38
N ILE A 283 -5.45 -15.57 -16.20
CA ILE A 283 -5.50 -14.86 -14.92
C ILE A 283 -4.43 -13.77 -14.89
N TRP A 284 -3.19 -14.10 -15.22
CA TRP A 284 -2.08 -13.15 -15.19
C TRP A 284 -2.26 -12.01 -16.19
N GLY A 285 -2.53 -12.34 -17.46
CA GLY A 285 -2.69 -11.35 -18.53
C GLY A 285 -3.89 -10.44 -18.31
N VAL A 286 -5.06 -11.00 -17.98
CA VAL A 286 -6.27 -10.22 -17.77
C VAL A 286 -6.18 -9.37 -16.51
N SER A 287 -5.58 -9.86 -15.42
CA SER A 287 -5.38 -9.05 -14.21
C SER A 287 -4.38 -7.90 -14.42
N ALA A 288 -3.32 -8.11 -15.21
CA ALA A 288 -2.38 -7.06 -15.61
C ALA A 288 -3.08 -6.00 -16.47
N VAL A 289 -3.78 -6.41 -17.53
CA VAL A 289 -4.52 -5.51 -18.43
C VAL A 289 -5.60 -4.73 -17.67
N LEU A 290 -6.39 -5.41 -16.84
CA LEU A 290 -7.39 -4.76 -16.00
C LEU A 290 -6.74 -3.69 -15.11
N SER A 291 -5.59 -4.02 -14.51
CA SER A 291 -4.90 -3.10 -13.61
C SER A 291 -4.28 -1.89 -14.30
N TRP A 292 -3.98 -1.98 -15.60
CA TRP A 292 -3.49 -0.87 -16.40
C TRP A 292 -4.62 -0.01 -16.98
N VAL A 293 -5.69 -0.63 -17.48
CA VAL A 293 -6.81 0.07 -18.15
C VAL A 293 -7.69 0.79 -17.14
N VAL A 294 -7.96 0.13 -16.02
CA VAL A 294 -8.72 0.68 -14.90
C VAL A 294 -7.83 0.55 -13.69
N PRO A 295 -7.02 1.56 -13.32
CA PRO A 295 -6.17 1.52 -12.11
C PRO A 295 -6.99 1.68 -10.83
N ALA A 296 -6.42 1.31 -9.68
CA ALA A 296 -7.12 1.44 -8.40
C ALA A 296 -7.12 2.92 -8.00
N THR A 297 -8.28 3.44 -7.61
CA THR A 297 -8.46 4.85 -7.23
C THR A 297 -8.92 4.94 -5.78
N HIS A 298 -8.38 5.92 -5.06
CA HIS A 298 -8.90 6.33 -3.77
C HIS A 298 -10.17 7.18 -3.92
N SER A 299 -10.96 7.24 -2.84
CA SER A 299 -12.03 8.23 -2.68
C SER A 299 -11.85 8.91 -1.32
N ALA A 300 -11.96 10.23 -1.32
CA ALA A 300 -11.89 11.05 -0.11
C ALA A 300 -13.17 11.86 -0.02
N THR A 301 -13.85 11.75 1.12
CA THR A 301 -15.03 12.56 1.45
C THR A 301 -14.75 13.33 2.72
N ILE A 302 -15.09 14.62 2.71
CA ILE A 302 -14.95 15.48 3.89
C ILE A 302 -16.37 15.71 4.42
N SER A 303 -16.64 15.23 5.63
CA SER A 303 -17.84 15.57 6.39
C SER A 303 -17.39 15.90 7.79
N ARG A 304 -17.56 17.16 8.19
CA ARG A 304 -17.20 17.65 9.52
C ARG A 304 -18.43 17.60 10.40
N GLU A 305 -18.52 16.54 11.19
CA GLU A 305 -19.58 16.29 12.15
C GLU A 305 -18.93 16.07 13.51
N CYS A 306 -19.34 16.82 14.53
CA CYS A 306 -18.87 16.63 15.90
C CYS A 306 -20.06 16.36 16.79
N ASP A 307 -20.08 15.18 17.40
CA ASP A 307 -21.05 14.82 18.42
C ASP A 307 -20.46 15.07 19.81
N MET A 308 -21.28 15.56 20.73
CA MET A 308 -20.95 15.71 22.15
C MET A 308 -21.66 14.62 22.96
N PRO A 309 -21.19 13.36 22.93
CA PRO A 309 -21.82 12.29 23.70
C PRO A 309 -21.80 12.54 25.20
N GLN A 310 -20.79 13.28 25.69
CA GLN A 310 -20.72 13.77 27.06
C GLN A 310 -20.27 15.22 27.04
N VAL A 311 -21.21 16.13 27.31
CA VAL A 311 -20.94 17.57 27.49
C VAL A 311 -19.80 17.73 28.50
N ASP A 312 -18.81 18.57 28.16
CA ASP A 312 -17.57 18.84 28.92
C ASP A 312 -16.53 17.71 29.02
N PHE A 313 -16.87 16.46 28.71
CA PHE A 313 -15.93 15.32 28.88
C PHE A 313 -15.46 14.69 27.57
N GLN A 314 -16.31 14.65 26.54
CA GLN A 314 -15.99 13.94 25.31
C GLN A 314 -16.66 14.58 24.09
N LEU A 315 -15.82 14.97 23.13
CA LEU A 315 -16.21 15.40 21.79
C LEU A 315 -15.71 14.34 20.79
N VAL A 316 -16.61 13.78 19.99
CA VAL A 316 -16.27 12.82 18.94
C VAL A 316 -16.48 13.50 17.60
N CYS A 317 -15.39 13.95 16.98
CA CYS A 317 -15.42 14.58 15.67
C CYS A 317 -15.05 13.58 14.57
N ARG A 318 -15.91 13.47 13.56
CA ARG A 318 -15.61 12.88 12.26
C ARG A 318 -15.36 14.03 11.29
N SER A 319 -14.18 14.05 10.65
CA SER A 319 -13.78 15.12 9.72
C SER A 319 -13.89 14.69 8.26
N GLY A 320 -13.63 13.41 7.98
CA GLY A 320 -13.71 12.86 6.64
C GLY A 320 -13.38 11.37 6.62
N THR A 321 -13.75 10.71 5.53
CA THR A 321 -13.44 9.31 5.26
C THR A 321 -12.56 9.21 4.02
N ILE A 322 -11.40 8.57 4.16
CA ILE A 322 -10.49 8.25 3.06
C ILE A 322 -10.57 6.74 2.82
N ALA A 323 -11.16 6.33 1.71
CA ALA A 323 -11.17 4.95 1.26
C ALA A 323 -10.11 4.76 0.18
N ILE A 324 -9.04 4.05 0.52
CA ILE A 324 -7.91 3.76 -0.38
C ILE A 324 -8.16 2.55 -1.29
N GLY A 325 -9.15 1.72 -0.99
CA GLY A 325 -9.39 0.44 -1.65
C GLY A 325 -10.81 0.31 -2.19
N SER A 326 -10.95 -0.47 -3.26
CA SER A 326 -12.24 -0.80 -3.87
C SER A 326 -12.60 -2.28 -3.66
N PHE A 327 -13.65 -2.54 -2.88
CA PHE A 327 -14.17 -3.89 -2.67
C PHE A 327 -14.74 -4.50 -3.97
N SER A 328 -15.30 -3.68 -4.85
CA SER A 328 -15.79 -4.10 -6.16
C SER A 328 -14.66 -4.66 -7.03
N ARG A 329 -13.52 -3.97 -7.04
CA ARG A 329 -12.32 -4.43 -7.77
C ARG A 329 -11.73 -5.71 -7.16
N PHE A 330 -11.65 -5.77 -5.83
CA PHE A 330 -11.20 -6.97 -5.13
C PHE A 330 -12.04 -8.18 -5.53
N SER A 331 -13.36 -8.04 -5.50
CA SER A 331 -14.31 -9.09 -5.89
C SER A 331 -14.20 -9.43 -7.38
N THR A 332 -13.96 -8.44 -8.25
CA THR A 332 -13.74 -8.66 -9.69
C THR A 332 -12.48 -9.50 -9.94
N LEU A 333 -11.38 -9.25 -9.24
CA LEU A 333 -10.13 -10.03 -9.38
C LEU A 333 -10.28 -11.46 -8.84
N VAL A 334 -10.97 -11.65 -7.72
CA VAL A 334 -11.32 -13.00 -7.22
C VAL A 334 -12.23 -13.72 -8.22
N GLY A 335 -13.26 -13.03 -8.71
CA GLY A 335 -14.18 -13.54 -9.72
C GLY A 335 -13.48 -13.88 -11.03
N LEU A 336 -12.46 -13.12 -11.42
CA LEU A 336 -11.62 -13.42 -12.58
C LEU A 336 -10.86 -14.74 -12.39
N CYS A 337 -10.30 -15.01 -11.22
CA CYS A 337 -9.62 -16.29 -10.94
C CYS A 337 -10.60 -17.47 -11.04
N VAL A 338 -11.76 -17.37 -10.40
CA VAL A 338 -12.79 -18.43 -10.44
C VAL A 338 -13.33 -18.61 -11.86
N GLY A 339 -13.69 -17.52 -12.52
CA GLY A 339 -14.24 -17.50 -13.88
C GLY A 339 -13.26 -18.05 -14.91
N SER A 340 -11.97 -17.70 -14.82
CA SER A 340 -10.93 -18.22 -15.72
C SER A 340 -10.79 -19.73 -15.58
N THR A 341 -10.84 -20.27 -14.35
CA THR A 341 -10.82 -21.72 -14.10
C THR A 341 -12.01 -22.40 -14.76
N VAL A 342 -13.22 -21.87 -14.58
CA VAL A 342 -14.45 -22.44 -15.17
C VAL A 342 -14.41 -22.38 -16.70
N VAL A 343 -14.05 -21.24 -17.29
CA VAL A 343 -14.01 -21.03 -18.74
C VAL A 343 -12.95 -21.93 -19.38
N CYS A 344 -11.74 -21.99 -18.83
CA CYS A 344 -10.68 -22.84 -19.38
C CYS A 344 -11.01 -24.33 -19.25
N TYR A 345 -11.63 -24.75 -18.14
CA TYR A 345 -12.09 -26.13 -17.98
C TYR A 345 -13.20 -26.48 -18.99
N ALA A 346 -14.24 -25.64 -19.09
CA ALA A 346 -15.34 -25.84 -20.03
C ALA A 346 -14.85 -25.89 -21.48
N TYR A 347 -13.92 -25.01 -21.85
CA TYR A 347 -13.29 -25.00 -23.16
C TYR A 347 -12.60 -26.35 -23.47
N GLU A 348 -11.78 -26.89 -22.55
CA GLU A 348 -11.13 -28.18 -22.77
C GLU A 348 -12.12 -29.35 -22.79
N ARG A 349 -13.16 -29.30 -21.96
CA ARG A 349 -14.21 -30.33 -21.94
C ARG A 349 -15.01 -30.36 -23.24
N LEU A 350 -15.33 -29.20 -23.80
CA LEU A 350 -16.03 -29.08 -25.09
C LEU A 350 -15.13 -29.46 -26.27
N ARG A 351 -13.86 -29.07 -26.23
CA ARG A 351 -12.89 -29.39 -27.27
C ARG A 351 -12.53 -30.87 -27.30
N ARG A 352 -12.52 -31.54 -26.14
CA ARG A 352 -12.07 -32.94 -25.99
C ARG A 352 -13.00 -33.75 -25.06
N PRO A 353 -14.28 -33.98 -25.41
CA PRO A 353 -15.28 -34.54 -24.51
C PRO A 353 -14.99 -35.98 -23.99
N GLY A 354 -14.10 -36.71 -24.65
CA GLY A 354 -13.71 -38.08 -24.29
C GLY A 354 -12.24 -38.22 -23.89
N LEU A 355 -11.60 -37.18 -23.32
CA LEU A 355 -10.22 -37.30 -22.86
C LEU A 355 -10.09 -38.47 -21.90
N LYS A 356 -9.30 -39.48 -22.29
CA LYS A 356 -9.08 -40.69 -21.50
C LYS A 356 -8.39 -40.34 -20.18
N PRO A 357 -8.81 -40.94 -19.07
CA PRO A 357 -8.06 -40.82 -17.83
C PRO A 357 -6.64 -41.37 -18.04
N PRO A 358 -5.65 -40.81 -17.32
CA PRO A 358 -4.29 -41.33 -17.36
C PRO A 358 -4.31 -42.82 -16.99
N THR A 359 -3.56 -43.62 -17.76
CA THR A 359 -3.61 -45.08 -17.71
C THR A 359 -2.93 -45.68 -16.45
N TYR A 360 -2.27 -44.85 -15.64
CA TYR A 360 -1.46 -45.28 -14.49
C TYR A 360 -1.54 -44.28 -13.34
N ASP A 361 -1.75 -44.79 -12.13
CA ASP A 361 -1.69 -44.03 -10.88
C ASP A 361 -0.27 -44.05 -10.33
N SER A 362 0.37 -42.88 -10.15
CA SER A 362 1.63 -42.77 -9.40
C SER A 362 1.37 -42.03 -8.10
N LEU A 363 1.58 -42.71 -6.97
CA LEU A 363 1.37 -42.16 -5.63
C LEU A 363 2.41 -41.08 -5.26
N LEU A 364 3.51 -40.98 -6.02
CA LEU A 364 4.64 -40.10 -5.74
C LEU A 364 4.49 -38.71 -6.37
N LEU A 365 3.63 -38.56 -7.38
CA LEU A 365 3.38 -37.27 -8.04
C LEU A 365 2.37 -36.43 -7.26
N ALA A 366 2.62 -35.12 -7.16
CA ALA A 366 1.59 -34.18 -6.76
C ALA A 366 0.45 -34.19 -7.80
N ALA A 367 -0.79 -33.96 -7.37
CA ALA A 367 -1.96 -33.96 -8.25
C ALA A 367 -1.86 -32.94 -9.42
N SER A 368 -1.02 -31.92 -9.27
CA SER A 368 -0.70 -30.93 -10.29
C SER A 368 0.38 -31.35 -11.29
N ALA A 369 1.17 -32.39 -11.01
CA ALA A 369 2.24 -32.84 -11.89
C ALA A 369 1.71 -33.66 -13.08
N LYS A 370 2.38 -33.58 -14.23
CA LYS A 370 2.06 -34.39 -15.40
C LYS A 370 2.65 -35.79 -15.23
N TYR A 371 1.86 -36.83 -15.47
CA TYR A 371 2.31 -38.22 -15.39
C TYR A 371 3.46 -38.50 -16.38
N VAL A 372 4.59 -38.98 -15.86
CA VAL A 372 5.75 -39.43 -16.64
C VAL A 372 6.25 -40.73 -16.02
N TYR A 373 6.77 -41.65 -16.84
CA TYR A 373 7.35 -42.93 -16.40
C TYR A 373 8.62 -42.74 -15.56
N PHE A 374 9.38 -41.68 -15.85
CA PHE A 374 10.64 -41.36 -15.21
C PHE A 374 10.64 -39.86 -14.88
N LEU A 375 11.01 -39.52 -13.65
CA LEU A 375 11.16 -38.13 -13.22
C LEU A 375 12.63 -37.80 -13.13
N ASP A 376 13.05 -36.71 -13.80
CA ASP A 376 14.38 -36.20 -13.59
C ASP A 376 14.54 -35.65 -12.15
N PRO A 377 15.76 -35.69 -11.57
CA PRO A 377 16.00 -35.27 -10.19
C PRO A 377 15.59 -33.82 -9.87
N SER A 378 15.68 -32.91 -10.84
CA SER A 378 15.31 -31.50 -10.64
C SER A 378 13.79 -31.33 -10.54
N SER A 379 13.04 -31.94 -11.46
CA SER A 379 11.58 -32.00 -11.42
C SER A 379 11.08 -32.76 -10.19
N ALA A 380 11.82 -33.77 -9.75
CA ALA A 380 11.54 -34.49 -8.51
C ALA A 380 11.64 -33.57 -7.29
N ALA A 381 12.71 -32.78 -7.17
CA ALA A 381 12.87 -31.81 -6.09
C ALA A 381 11.75 -30.75 -6.09
N ILE A 382 11.36 -30.23 -7.27
CA ILE A 382 10.22 -29.32 -7.41
C ILE A 382 8.91 -29.99 -6.92
N ASN A 383 8.72 -31.26 -7.26
CA ASN A 383 7.59 -32.08 -6.80
C ASN A 383 7.73 -32.55 -5.33
N GLY A 384 8.74 -32.11 -4.58
CA GLY A 384 8.95 -32.45 -3.17
C GLY A 384 9.44 -33.89 -2.95
N ILE A 385 10.08 -34.49 -3.95
CA ILE A 385 10.78 -35.76 -3.84
C ILE A 385 12.28 -35.48 -3.82
N LEU A 386 12.94 -35.83 -2.73
CA LEU A 386 14.39 -35.71 -2.59
C LEU A 386 15.01 -37.08 -2.81
N SER A 387 15.77 -37.22 -3.90
CA SER A 387 16.50 -38.45 -4.19
C SER A 387 17.99 -38.28 -3.95
N VAL A 388 18.58 -39.25 -3.25
CA VAL A 388 20.03 -39.41 -3.14
C VAL A 388 20.38 -40.84 -3.50
N ARG A 389 21.38 -40.99 -4.36
CA ARG A 389 21.89 -42.30 -4.76
C ARG A 389 23.19 -42.59 -4.03
N LEU A 390 23.22 -43.66 -3.24
CA LEU A 390 24.44 -44.19 -2.65
C LEU A 390 24.71 -45.56 -3.26
N THR A 391 25.82 -45.69 -3.99
CA THR A 391 26.28 -46.93 -4.66
C THR A 391 25.20 -47.60 -5.53
N HIS A 392 24.46 -48.57 -4.97
CA HIS A 392 23.43 -49.39 -5.63
C HIS A 392 22.00 -49.12 -5.12
N THR A 393 21.86 -48.23 -4.14
CA THR A 393 20.60 -47.98 -3.45
C THR A 393 20.16 -46.53 -3.67
N PHE A 394 18.91 -46.36 -4.10
CA PHE A 394 18.23 -45.07 -4.20
C PHE A 394 17.42 -44.81 -2.94
N TYR A 395 17.80 -43.76 -2.22
CA TYR A 395 17.03 -43.22 -1.09
C TYR A 395 16.15 -42.09 -1.62
N ILE A 396 14.84 -42.25 -1.47
CA ILE A 396 13.83 -41.32 -1.98
C ILE A 396 12.98 -40.85 -0.81
N PHE A 397 13.18 -39.62 -0.39
CA PHE A 397 12.36 -38.98 0.64
C PHE A 397 11.24 -38.17 0.00
N ASP A 398 10.00 -38.55 0.26
CA ASP A 398 8.82 -37.81 -0.19
C ASP A 398 8.33 -36.87 0.91
N LEU A 399 8.49 -35.57 0.69
CA LEU A 399 8.07 -34.50 1.60
C LEU A 399 6.55 -34.52 1.84
N LYS A 400 5.77 -34.96 0.85
CA LYS A 400 4.31 -34.93 0.89
C LYS A 400 3.76 -35.97 1.86
N SER A 401 4.29 -37.18 1.81
CA SER A 401 3.91 -38.28 2.71
C SER A 401 4.78 -38.39 3.96
N TRP A 402 5.89 -37.62 4.06
CA TRP A 402 6.91 -37.74 5.09
C TRP A 402 7.47 -39.17 5.21
N ARG A 403 7.67 -39.83 4.06
CA ARG A 403 8.16 -41.22 3.98
C ARG A 403 9.47 -41.31 3.22
N LEU A 404 10.33 -42.21 3.69
CA LEU A 404 11.56 -42.61 3.02
C LEU A 404 11.31 -43.95 2.32
N PHE A 405 11.52 -43.98 1.01
CA PHE A 405 11.51 -45.18 0.19
C PHE A 405 12.95 -45.54 -0.19
N VAL A 406 13.23 -46.84 -0.22
CA VAL A 406 14.54 -47.37 -0.55
C VAL A 406 14.36 -48.33 -1.71
N ILE A 407 15.03 -48.07 -2.83
CA ILE A 407 14.97 -48.90 -4.03
C ILE A 407 16.38 -49.40 -4.33
N ASP A 408 16.58 -50.72 -4.27
CA ASP A 408 17.83 -51.34 -4.69
C ASP A 408 17.82 -51.60 -6.20
N GLU A 409 18.75 -50.97 -6.92
CA GLU A 409 18.92 -51.18 -8.35
C GLU A 409 19.94 -52.29 -8.58
N THR A 410 19.49 -53.42 -9.15
CA THR A 410 20.40 -54.53 -9.46
C THR A 410 21.42 -54.11 -10.53
N PRO A 411 22.68 -54.57 -10.44
CA PRO A 411 23.74 -54.18 -11.37
C PRO A 411 23.45 -54.58 -12.83
N GLU A 412 22.55 -55.55 -13.06
CA GLU A 412 22.10 -55.97 -14.37
C GLU A 412 21.21 -54.92 -15.06
N MET A 413 20.24 -54.34 -14.33
CA MET A 413 19.36 -53.28 -14.85
C MET A 413 20.17 -52.05 -15.29
N ARG A 414 21.23 -51.73 -14.56
CA ARG A 414 22.13 -50.63 -14.89
C ARG A 414 22.92 -50.88 -16.18
N ARG A 415 23.51 -52.07 -16.34
CA ARG A 415 24.21 -52.44 -17.57
C ARG A 415 23.27 -52.41 -18.77
N GLN A 416 22.00 -52.79 -18.58
CA GLN A 416 20.99 -52.73 -19.64
C GLN A 416 20.70 -51.29 -20.08
N LYS A 417 20.56 -50.35 -19.13
CA LYS A 417 20.37 -48.91 -19.43
C LYS A 417 21.60 -48.28 -20.09
N GLU A 418 22.80 -48.62 -19.63
CA GLU A 418 24.07 -48.19 -20.23
C GLU A 418 24.23 -48.74 -21.66
N ALA A 419 23.88 -50.01 -21.89
CA ALA A 419 23.91 -50.64 -23.22
C ALA A 419 22.88 -50.05 -24.21
N GLN A 420 21.75 -49.55 -23.71
CA GLN A 420 20.72 -48.88 -24.51
C GLN A 420 21.02 -47.39 -24.78
N GLY A 421 22.12 -46.85 -24.27
CA GLY A 421 22.48 -45.43 -24.44
C GLY A 421 21.55 -44.46 -23.72
N ALA A 422 20.70 -44.94 -22.82
CA ALA A 422 19.69 -44.15 -22.12
C ALA A 422 20.27 -43.48 -20.87
N PHE A 423 21.30 -42.65 -21.05
CA PHE A 423 22.05 -42.04 -19.95
C PHE A 423 21.19 -41.16 -19.03
N HIS A 424 20.10 -40.57 -19.56
CA HIS A 424 19.12 -39.80 -18.77
C HIS A 424 18.30 -40.68 -17.80
N LEU A 425 18.16 -41.98 -18.08
CA LEU A 425 17.45 -42.96 -17.21
C LEU A 425 18.33 -43.52 -16.09
N LEU A 426 19.63 -43.22 -16.09
CA LEU A 426 20.56 -43.61 -15.02
C LEU A 426 20.43 -42.70 -13.79
N THR A 427 19.96 -41.48 -13.99
CA THR A 427 19.74 -40.49 -12.92
C THR A 427 18.27 -40.29 -12.60
N ALA A 428 17.34 -40.69 -13.49
CA ALA A 428 15.92 -40.53 -13.28
C ALA A 428 15.35 -41.48 -12.22
N ILE A 429 14.38 -40.98 -11.46
CA ILE A 429 13.66 -41.74 -10.43
C ILE A 429 12.55 -42.56 -11.12
N PRO A 430 12.51 -43.89 -10.96
CA PRO A 430 11.39 -44.69 -11.42
C PRO A 430 10.16 -44.38 -10.55
N LEU A 431 9.06 -43.97 -11.18
CA LEU A 431 7.82 -43.56 -10.51
C LEU A 431 6.76 -44.69 -10.42
N ILE A 432 7.12 -45.88 -10.91
CA ILE A 432 6.26 -47.06 -11.02
C ILE A 432 7.08 -48.26 -10.53
N GLN A 433 6.43 -49.16 -9.78
CA GLN A 433 6.90 -50.52 -9.53
C GLN A 433 6.50 -51.43 -10.69
#